data_AF-S4NH44-F1
#
_entry.id   AF-S4NH44-F1
#
_cell.length_a   1.000
_cell.length_b   1.000
_cell.length_c   1.000
_cell.angle_alpha   90.00
_cell.angle_beta   90.00
_cell.angle_gamma   90.00
#
_symmetry.space_group_name_H-M   'P 1'
#
loop_
_entity.id
_entity.type
_entity.pdbx_description
1 polymer ?
#
loop_
_entity_poly.entity_id
_entity_poly.type
_entity_poly.pdbx_seq_one_letter_code
_entity_poly.pdbx_strand_id
1 'polypeptide(L)' 'MRGLKGRIALCIVDEAGQAIEPQTLIPLTLDVRNLTLIGDPQQLPGYIQSQRAKNHGLGESLFARL' A
#
# COMPACT_ATOMS: atom_id res chain seq x y z
N MET A 1 3.22 -21.01 13.23
CA MET A 1 2.02 -20.48 12.56
C MET A 1 1.98 -21.02 11.14
N ARG A 2 0.99 -21.85 10.76
CA ARG A 2 0.81 -22.26 9.36
C ARG A 2 0.27 -21.05 8.59
N GLY A 3 1.17 -20.26 7.99
CA GLY A 3 0.84 -19.00 7.35
C GLY A 3 0.05 -19.15 6.06
N LEU A 4 -0.65 -18.08 5.66
CA LEU A 4 -1.51 -17.94 4.47
C LEU A 4 -0.79 -18.12 3.10
N LYS A 5 0.46 -18.58 3.08
CA LYS A 5 1.28 -18.73 1.86
C LYS A 5 0.55 -19.58 0.82
N GLY A 6 0.41 -19.03 -0.39
CA GLY A 6 -0.21 -19.68 -1.55
C GLY A 6 -1.73 -19.75 -1.53
N ARG A 7 -2.42 -19.08 -0.59
CA ARG A 7 -3.89 -19.10 -0.48
C ARG A 7 -4.60 -17.86 -1.00
N ILE A 8 -3.88 -16.75 -1.17
CA ILE A 8 -4.47 -15.47 -1.57
C ILE A 8 -4.21 -15.25 -3.05
N ALA A 9 -5.21 -15.62 -3.88
CA ALA A 9 -5.12 -15.48 -5.33
C ALA A 9 -5.19 -14.01 -5.80
N LEU A 10 -5.96 -13.18 -5.08
CA LEU A 10 -6.17 -11.76 -5.35
C LEU A 10 -6.25 -11.00 -4.03
N CYS A 11 -5.47 -9.92 -3.92
CA CYS A 11 -5.58 -8.95 -2.84
C CYS A 11 -6.07 -7.62 -3.43
N ILE A 12 -7.11 -7.06 -2.85
CA ILE A 12 -7.65 -5.75 -3.22
C ILE A 12 -7.38 -4.82 -2.04
N VAL A 13 -6.74 -3.68 -2.31
CA VAL A 13 -6.53 -2.61 -1.35
C VAL A 13 -7.39 -1.44 -1.78
N ASP A 14 -8.43 -1.16 -0.99
CA ASP A 14 -9.25 0.04 -1.15
C ASP A 14 -8.61 1.23 -0.44
N GLU A 15 -8.97 2.45 -0.83
CA GLU A 15 -8.36 3.69 -0.34
C GLU A 15 -6.82 3.69 -0.44
N ALA A 16 -6.27 3.10 -1.50
CA ALA A 16 -4.83 2.88 -1.66
C ALA A 16 -4.01 4.19 -1.71
N GLY A 17 -4.65 5.31 -2.08
CA GLY A 17 -4.06 6.65 -2.00
C GLY A 17 -3.71 7.10 -0.57
N GLN A 18 -4.41 6.55 0.45
CA GLN A 18 -4.21 6.89 1.86
C GLN A 18 -3.17 5.98 2.56
N ALA A 19 -2.70 4.93 1.89
CA ALA A 19 -1.69 4.03 2.44
C ALA A 19 -0.27 4.49 2.08
N ILE A 20 0.67 4.36 3.00
CA ILE A 20 2.09 4.57 2.65
C ILE A 20 2.57 3.36 1.85
N GLU A 21 3.51 3.57 0.92
CA GLU A 21 4.00 2.49 0.06
C GLU A 21 4.39 1.21 0.83
N PRO A 22 5.15 1.25 1.95
CA PRO A 22 5.47 0.05 2.71
C PRO A 22 4.26 -0.76 3.19
N GLN A 23 3.13 -0.10 3.50
CA GLN A 23 1.90 -0.79 3.91
C GLN A 23 1.29 -1.58 2.76
N THR A 24 1.25 -1.00 1.56
CA THR A 24 0.72 -1.67 0.35
C THR A 24 1.57 -2.85 -0.11
N LEU A 25 2.82 -2.96 0.34
CA LEU A 25 3.73 -4.07 0.01
C LEU A 25 3.59 -5.28 0.95
N ILE A 26 2.97 -5.12 2.14
CA ILE A 26 2.80 -6.22 3.10
C ILE A 26 2.15 -7.46 2.47
N PRO A 27 1.07 -7.36 1.67
CA PRO A 27 0.43 -8.52 1.04
C PRO A 27 1.37 -9.34 0.14
N LEU A 28 2.38 -8.72 -0.47
CA LEU A 28 3.35 -9.42 -1.33
C LEU A 28 4.20 -10.42 -0.54
N THR A 29 4.35 -10.23 0.78
CA THR A 29 5.02 -11.19 1.66
C THR A 29 4.23 -12.49 1.87
N LEU A 30 2.95 -12.51 1.46
CA LEU A 30 2.02 -13.64 1.60
C LEU A 30 1.88 -14.47 0.32
N ASP A 31 2.75 -14.29 -0.67
CA ASP A 31 2.70 -14.96 -1.98
C ASP A 31 1.44 -14.60 -2.79
N VAL A 32 0.99 -13.34 -2.64
CA VAL A 32 -0.05 -12.73 -3.48
C VAL A 32 0.55 -12.42 -4.86
N ARG A 33 -0.06 -12.98 -5.92
CA ARG A 33 0.37 -12.72 -7.31
C ARG A 33 -0.39 -11.59 -7.99
N ASN A 34 -1.62 -11.34 -7.55
CA ASN A 34 -2.47 -10.29 -8.08
C ASN A 34 -2.81 -9.30 -6.96
N LEU A 35 -2.31 -8.08 -7.07
CA LEU A 35 -2.60 -6.99 -6.16
C LEU A 35 -3.30 -5.88 -6.94
N THR A 36 -4.53 -5.57 -6.58
CA THR A 36 -5.31 -4.48 -7.18
C THR A 36 -5.40 -3.33 -6.17
N LEU A 37 -4.93 -2.16 -6.58
CA LEU A 37 -5.01 -0.93 -5.78
C LEU A 37 -6.16 -0.09 -6.31
N ILE A 38 -7.08 0.29 -5.43
CA ILE A 38 -8.24 1.12 -5.73
C ILE A 38 -8.18 2.34 -4.83
N GLY A 39 -8.41 3.52 -5.41
CA GLY A 39 -8.44 4.77 -4.66
C GLY A 39 -8.62 5.97 -5.58
N ASP A 40 -8.63 7.14 -4.98
CA ASP A 40 -8.73 8.43 -5.67
C ASP A 40 -7.42 9.21 -5.48
N PRO A 41 -6.65 9.49 -6.55
CA PRO A 41 -5.38 10.20 -6.45
C PRO A 41 -5.54 11.69 -6.07
N GLN A 42 -6.76 12.24 -6.11
CA GLN A 42 -7.06 13.63 -5.74
C GLN A 42 -7.55 13.79 -4.29
N GLN A 43 -7.67 12.71 -3.53
CA GLN A 43 -8.04 12.74 -2.11
C GLN A 43 -6.83 12.91 -1.19
N LEU A 44 -7.09 12.93 0.13
CA LEU A 44 -6.06 13.14 1.15
C LEU A 44 -4.99 12.03 1.10
N PRO A 45 -3.69 12.38 1.19
CA PRO A 45 -2.62 11.38 1.28
C PRO A 45 -2.58 10.74 2.67
N GLY A 46 -1.85 9.62 2.77
CA GLY A 46 -1.61 8.95 4.04
C GLY A 46 -0.97 9.86 5.10
N TYR A 47 -1.41 9.72 6.35
CA TYR A 47 -0.89 10.51 7.46
C TYR A 47 0.54 10.12 7.82
N ILE A 48 1.47 11.07 7.73
CA ILE A 48 2.84 10.93 8.22
C ILE A 48 3.08 11.95 9.34
N GLN A 49 3.58 11.49 10.49
CA GLN A 49 3.91 12.38 11.60
C GLN A 49 5.27 13.09 11.39
N SER A 50 6.25 12.38 10.84
CA SER A 50 7.62 12.91 10.65
C SER A 50 7.71 13.78 9.40
N GLN A 51 7.94 15.08 9.58
CA GLN A 51 8.16 16.00 8.45
C GLN A 51 9.40 15.60 7.63
N ARG A 52 10.45 15.10 8.30
CA ARG A 52 11.62 14.56 7.61
C ARG A 52 11.23 13.42 6.68
N ALA A 53 10.41 12.48 7.16
CA ALA A 53 9.98 11.35 6.34
C ALA A 53 9.10 11.78 5.14
N LYS A 54 8.19 12.75 5.36
CA LYS A 54 7.43 13.37 4.24
C LYS A 54 8.35 13.96 3.19
N ASN A 55 9.34 14.75 3.60
CA ASN A 55 10.29 15.40 2.69
C ASN A 55 11.17 14.40 1.92
N HIS A 56 11.31 13.17 2.43
CA HIS A 56 12.01 12.06 1.76
C HIS A 56 11.06 11.12 1.01
N GLY A 57 9.82 11.53 0.73
CA GLY A 57 8.90 10.81 -0.14
C GLY A 57 8.02 9.76 0.55
N LEU A 58 8.10 9.56 1.88
CA LEU A 58 7.25 8.56 2.56
C LEU A 58 5.74 8.85 2.47
N GLY A 59 5.37 10.11 2.20
CA GLY A 59 3.98 10.51 2.03
C GLY A 59 3.37 10.15 0.67
N GLU A 60 4.18 9.69 -0.28
CA GLU A 60 3.70 9.20 -1.58
C GLU A 60 3.27 7.73 -1.42
N SER A 61 2.03 7.43 -1.84
CA SER A 61 1.51 6.06 -1.85
C SER A 61 2.00 5.31 -3.08
N LEU A 62 2.02 3.98 -3.02
CA LEU A 62 2.30 3.15 -4.21
C LEU A 62 1.29 3.42 -5.34
N PHE A 63 0.04 3.70 -4.98
CA PHE A 63 -1.02 4.03 -5.92
C PHE A 63 -0.77 5.35 -6.67
N ALA A 64 -0.27 6.38 -5.97
CA ALA A 64 0.04 7.66 -6.61
C ALA A 64 1.33 7.63 -7.46
N ARG A 65 2.27 6.75 -7.10
CA ARG A 65 3.58 6.62 -7.78
C ARG A 65 3.52 5.85 -9.11
N LEU A 66 2.55 4.95 -9.27
CA LEU A 66 2.37 4.10 -10.47
C LEU A 66 1.43 4.77 -11.48
#